data_AF-A0A2V5RQG8-F1
#
_entry.id   AF-A0A2V5RQG8-F1
#
_cell.length_a   1.000
_cell.length_b   1.000
_cell.length_c   1.000
_cell.angle_alpha   90.00
_cell.angle_beta   90.00
_cell.angle_gamma   90.00
#
_symmetry.space_group_name_H-M   'P 1'
#
loop_
_entity.id
_entity.type
_entity.pdbx_description
1 polymer ?
#
loop_
_entity_poly.entity_id
_entity_poly.type
_entity_poly.pdbx_seq_one_letter_code
_entity_poly.pdbx_strand_id
1 'polypeptide(L)'
;MLRPKSTVSAVTPKIILLLLSYLFLVSAAIFGLVGSYRVDALRTDLAKANAARDAAEHRETELKTRETAVAGAEAKIAEAENKAKKAQTELLTLQSEKAELERELDASRNEIAALRKPTGEARPAASPSQNPDGASNPGQQPTTSSGPTVEITQEPVEEGTPSPRPQPKRSKIAPRKAPQAASTSEITSYASAKAFATFTPLPKYPARERSGSVTGIGVCIVSVDPANGRVTAASMEQSTGDSTLDKSAVNAFQKWRFEPGKVSKVRIPIEFSMPSASH
;
A
#
# COMPACT_ATOMS: atom_id res chain seq x y z
N MET A 1 67.23 -40.19 69.82
CA MET A 1 66.48 -39.06 69.22
C MET A 1 67.39 -38.38 68.20
N LEU A 2 67.05 -38.37 66.91
CA LEU A 2 67.79 -37.58 65.91
C LEU A 2 67.11 -36.22 65.76
N ARG A 3 67.88 -35.13 65.85
CA ARG A 3 67.40 -33.77 65.51
C ARG A 3 67.61 -33.55 64.01
N PRO A 4 66.62 -33.08 63.24
CA PRO A 4 66.83 -32.69 61.85
C PRO A 4 67.77 -31.48 61.76
N LYS A 5 68.71 -31.50 60.81
CA LYS A 5 69.52 -30.32 60.46
C LYS A 5 68.69 -29.41 59.54
N SER A 6 68.21 -28.29 60.07
CA SER A 6 67.57 -27.25 59.26
C SER A 6 68.61 -26.49 58.43
N THR A 7 68.74 -26.85 57.16
CA THR A 7 69.64 -26.17 56.21
C THR A 7 69.04 -24.84 55.76
N VAL A 8 69.23 -23.77 56.55
CA VAL A 8 68.89 -22.40 56.14
C VAL A 8 69.86 -21.96 55.04
N SER A 9 69.36 -21.82 53.81
CA SER A 9 70.18 -21.41 52.67
C SER A 9 70.55 -19.91 52.77
N ALA A 10 71.84 -19.60 52.69
CA ALA A 10 72.36 -18.25 52.90
C ALA A 10 72.17 -17.34 51.68
N VAL A 11 70.98 -16.74 51.55
CA VAL A 11 70.69 -15.79 50.45
C VAL A 11 71.48 -14.50 50.63
N THR A 12 72.43 -14.24 49.72
CA THR A 12 73.25 -13.02 49.69
C THR A 12 72.39 -11.78 49.41
N PRO A 13 72.61 -10.61 50.04
CA PRO A 13 71.78 -9.41 49.83
C PRO A 13 71.66 -8.96 48.36
N LYS A 14 72.67 -9.21 47.52
CA LYS A 14 72.61 -8.97 46.07
C LYS A 14 71.48 -9.77 45.38
N ILE A 15 71.23 -11.01 45.82
CA ILE A 15 70.17 -11.88 45.28
C ILE A 15 68.81 -11.34 45.71
N ILE A 16 68.68 -10.86 46.95
CA ILE A 16 67.45 -10.25 47.48
C ILE A 16 67.08 -9.01 46.65
N LEU A 17 68.05 -8.14 46.34
CA LEU A 17 67.83 -6.95 45.51
C LEU A 17 67.44 -7.30 44.06
N LEU A 18 68.04 -8.33 43.45
CA LEU A 18 67.66 -8.80 42.12
C LEU A 18 66.22 -9.34 42.08
N LEU A 19 65.81 -10.11 43.09
CA LEU A 19 64.44 -10.64 43.20
C LEU A 19 63.40 -9.52 43.41
N LEU A 20 63.71 -8.51 44.24
CA LEU A 20 62.87 -7.33 44.42
C LEU A 20 62.76 -6.49 43.14
N SER A 21 63.87 -6.28 42.43
CA SER A 21 63.89 -5.57 41.14
C SER A 21 63.06 -6.31 40.08
N TYR A 22 63.19 -7.63 39.98
CA TYR A 22 62.39 -8.46 39.09
C TYR A 22 60.89 -8.39 39.42
N LEU A 23 60.52 -8.48 40.71
CA LEU A 23 59.14 -8.35 41.16
C LEU A 23 58.53 -6.98 40.80
N PHE A 24 59.31 -5.90 40.94
CA PHE A 24 58.88 -4.55 40.59
C PHE A 24 58.74 -4.34 39.07
N LEU A 25 59.58 -4.99 38.27
CA LEU A 25 59.48 -4.98 36.81
C LEU A 25 58.22 -5.73 36.33
N VAL A 26 57.95 -6.89 36.91
CA VAL A 26 56.75 -7.69 36.62
C VAL A 26 55.47 -6.95 37.05
N SER A 27 55.45 -6.32 38.22
CA SER A 27 54.28 -5.54 38.65
C SER A 27 54.06 -4.32 37.76
N ALA A 28 55.12 -3.58 37.37
CA ALA A 28 55.01 -2.46 36.44
C ALA A 28 54.46 -2.89 35.07
N ALA A 29 54.88 -4.04 34.53
CA ALA A 29 54.34 -4.58 33.29
C ALA A 29 52.84 -4.93 33.40
N ILE A 30 52.41 -5.54 34.52
CA ILE A 30 51.00 -5.84 34.79
C ILE A 30 50.17 -4.55 34.91
N PHE A 31 50.66 -3.54 35.65
CA PHE A 31 49.96 -2.26 35.79
C PHE A 31 49.87 -1.49 34.46
N GLY A 32 50.91 -1.53 33.62
CA GLY A 32 50.86 -0.97 32.27
C GLY A 32 49.80 -1.63 31.39
N LEU A 33 49.73 -2.97 31.41
CA LEU A 33 48.76 -3.76 30.66
C LEU A 33 47.32 -3.55 31.15
N VAL A 34 47.10 -3.49 32.47
CA VAL A 34 45.79 -3.16 33.06
C VAL A 34 45.40 -1.71 32.71
N GLY A 35 46.38 -0.80 32.66
CA GLY A 35 46.20 0.58 32.22
C GLY A 35 45.70 0.67 30.78
N SER A 36 46.34 -0.02 29.82
CA SER A 36 45.89 -0.01 28.43
C SER A 36 44.49 -0.60 28.28
N TYR A 37 44.17 -1.73 28.92
CA TYR A 37 42.80 -2.28 28.89
C TYR A 37 41.74 -1.29 29.42
N ARG A 38 42.05 -0.49 30.44
CA ARG A 38 41.14 0.57 30.94
C ARG A 38 41.00 1.72 29.95
N VAL A 39 42.07 2.14 29.31
CA VAL A 39 42.06 3.20 28.28
C VAL A 39 41.25 2.77 27.05
N ASP A 40 41.41 1.53 26.59
CA ASP A 40 40.70 1.04 25.39
C ASP A 40 39.21 0.77 25.64
N ALA A 41 38.83 0.39 26.87
CA ALA A 41 37.43 0.37 27.29
C ALA A 41 36.83 1.78 27.25
N LEU A 42 37.50 2.78 27.83
CA LEU A 42 37.03 4.18 27.83
C LEU A 42 36.95 4.78 26.41
N ARG A 43 37.90 4.47 25.52
CA ARG A 43 37.84 4.84 24.09
C ARG A 43 36.62 4.22 23.41
N THR A 44 36.34 2.96 23.69
CA THR A 44 35.21 2.22 23.12
C THR A 44 33.87 2.81 23.59
N ASP A 45 33.76 3.18 24.85
CA ASP A 45 32.53 3.77 25.40
C ASP A 45 32.34 5.24 24.98
N LEU A 46 33.43 6.02 24.82
CA LEU A 46 33.38 7.35 24.20
C LEU A 46 32.91 7.29 22.74
N ALA A 47 33.39 6.32 21.96
CA ALA A 47 32.93 6.11 20.59
C ALA A 47 31.43 5.77 20.51
N LYS A 48 30.92 4.94 21.43
CA LYS A 48 29.47 4.68 21.56
C LYS A 48 28.69 5.93 21.96
N ALA A 49 29.21 6.73 22.89
CA ALA A 49 28.55 7.95 23.37
C ALA A 49 28.41 8.99 22.25
N ASN A 50 29.47 9.18 21.44
CA ASN A 50 29.43 10.05 20.26
C ASN A 50 28.43 9.50 19.23
N ALA A 51 28.51 8.23 18.83
CA ALA A 51 27.57 7.64 17.88
C ALA A 51 26.09 7.68 18.37
N ALA A 52 25.86 7.63 19.68
CA ALA A 52 24.52 7.81 20.27
C ALA A 52 24.03 9.27 20.18
N ARG A 53 24.94 10.24 20.31
CA ARG A 53 24.67 11.67 20.11
C ARG A 53 24.38 11.98 18.63
N ASP A 54 25.22 11.50 17.72
CA ASP A 54 25.02 11.69 16.26
C ASP A 54 23.66 11.12 15.82
N ALA A 55 23.30 9.95 16.37
CA ALA A 55 21.99 9.33 16.16
C ALA A 55 20.83 10.05 16.89
N ALA A 56 21.08 10.96 17.82
CA ALA A 56 20.06 11.83 18.41
C ALA A 56 19.84 13.09 17.55
N GLU A 57 20.92 13.74 17.10
CA GLU A 57 20.86 14.91 16.21
C GLU A 57 20.22 14.55 14.84
N HIS A 58 20.47 13.32 14.33
CA HIS A 58 19.73 12.77 13.18
C HIS A 58 18.23 12.54 13.43
N ARG A 59 17.80 12.23 14.66
CA ARG A 59 16.38 12.08 15.00
C ARG A 59 15.69 13.44 15.14
N GLU A 60 16.39 14.45 15.68
CA GLU A 60 15.85 15.81 15.78
C GLU A 60 15.60 16.39 14.38
N THR A 61 16.55 16.25 13.45
CA THR A 61 16.40 16.69 12.07
C THR A 61 15.33 15.91 11.29
N GLU A 62 15.18 14.60 11.53
CA GLU A 62 14.06 13.83 10.97
C GLU A 62 12.70 14.29 11.55
N LEU A 63 12.62 14.54 12.86
CA LEU A 63 11.41 15.07 13.51
C LEU A 63 11.05 16.46 12.97
N LYS A 64 12.03 17.36 12.77
CA LYS A 64 11.84 18.69 12.15
C LYS A 64 11.28 18.58 10.72
N THR A 65 11.75 17.59 9.97
CA THR A 65 11.28 17.30 8.61
C THR A 65 9.87 16.72 8.61
N ARG A 66 9.55 15.86 9.59
CA ARG A 66 8.18 15.34 9.82
C ARG A 66 7.21 16.43 10.26
N GLU A 67 7.63 17.35 11.13
CA GLU A 67 6.87 18.52 11.60
C GLU A 67 6.44 19.41 10.41
N THR A 68 7.40 19.80 9.56
CA THR A 68 7.10 20.58 8.34
C THR A 68 6.24 19.82 7.33
N ALA A 69 6.40 18.49 7.21
CA ALA A 69 5.53 17.66 6.39
C ALA A 69 4.10 17.54 6.93
N VAL A 70 3.91 17.54 8.25
CA VAL A 70 2.59 17.56 8.91
C VAL A 70 1.90 18.90 8.68
N ALA A 71 2.57 20.03 8.93
CA ALA A 71 2.01 21.36 8.63
C ALA A 71 1.63 21.51 7.14
N GLY A 72 2.45 20.96 6.23
CA GLY A 72 2.15 20.91 4.79
C GLY A 72 1.04 19.93 4.40
N ALA A 73 0.62 19.02 5.29
CA ALA A 73 -0.55 18.17 5.12
C ALA A 73 -1.81 18.84 5.70
N GLU A 74 -1.73 19.46 6.87
CA GLU A 74 -2.81 20.24 7.49
C GLU A 74 -3.29 21.38 6.58
N ALA A 75 -2.37 22.10 5.93
CA ALA A 75 -2.72 23.11 4.93
C ALA A 75 -3.56 22.55 3.76
N LYS A 76 -3.26 21.33 3.30
CA LYS A 76 -4.00 20.65 2.22
C LYS A 76 -5.37 20.14 2.69
N ILE A 77 -5.48 19.74 3.97
CA ILE A 77 -6.77 19.39 4.58
C ILE A 77 -7.67 20.63 4.64
N ALA A 78 -7.13 21.78 5.06
CA ALA A 78 -7.87 23.04 5.06
C ALA A 78 -8.30 23.50 3.65
N GLU A 79 -7.45 23.31 2.62
CA GLU A 79 -7.82 23.55 1.22
C GLU A 79 -8.96 22.62 0.77
N ALA A 80 -8.83 21.31 1.05
CA ALA A 80 -9.83 20.30 0.71
C ALA A 80 -11.17 20.56 1.40
N GLU A 81 -11.18 20.97 2.67
CA GLU A 81 -12.38 21.40 3.39
C GLU A 81 -13.07 22.58 2.72
N ASN A 82 -12.33 23.62 2.34
CA ASN A 82 -12.92 24.79 1.68
C ASN A 82 -13.52 24.43 0.31
N LYS A 83 -12.86 23.53 -0.43
CA LYS A 83 -13.39 22.97 -1.68
C LYS A 83 -14.65 22.12 -1.45
N ALA A 84 -14.68 21.32 -0.38
CA ALA A 84 -15.84 20.51 0.00
C ALA A 84 -17.02 21.37 0.50
N LYS A 85 -16.77 22.48 1.19
CA LYS A 85 -17.78 23.46 1.59
C LYS A 85 -18.40 24.13 0.35
N LYS A 86 -17.57 24.58 -0.60
CA LYS A 86 -18.06 25.12 -1.90
C LYS A 86 -18.94 24.11 -2.65
N ALA A 87 -18.49 22.86 -2.77
CA ALA A 87 -19.23 21.81 -3.48
C ALA A 87 -20.59 21.48 -2.81
N GLN A 88 -20.68 21.58 -1.48
CA GLN A 88 -21.96 21.44 -0.76
C GLN A 88 -22.90 22.61 -1.03
N THR A 89 -22.41 23.85 -1.10
CA THR A 89 -23.22 25.01 -1.49
C THR A 89 -23.77 24.85 -2.91
N GLU A 90 -22.92 24.46 -3.85
CA GLU A 90 -23.28 24.24 -5.26
C GLU A 90 -24.33 23.13 -5.41
N LEU A 91 -24.19 22.03 -4.65
CA LEU A 91 -25.19 20.96 -4.60
C LEU A 91 -26.52 21.41 -3.98
N LEU A 92 -26.52 22.31 -3.01
CA LEU A 92 -27.74 22.89 -2.43
C LEU A 92 -28.46 23.79 -3.45
N THR A 93 -27.71 24.61 -4.20
CA THR A 93 -28.25 25.44 -5.30
C THR A 93 -28.94 24.58 -6.36
N LEU A 94 -28.29 23.51 -6.81
CA LEU A 94 -28.85 22.57 -7.79
C LEU A 94 -30.11 21.83 -7.27
N GLN A 95 -30.24 21.63 -5.95
CA GLN A 95 -31.47 21.08 -5.36
C GLN A 95 -32.62 22.09 -5.38
N SER A 96 -32.37 23.38 -5.11
CA SER A 96 -33.40 24.42 -5.27
C SER A 96 -33.82 24.60 -6.73
N GLU A 97 -32.86 24.63 -7.68
CA GLU A 97 -33.13 24.75 -9.12
C GLU A 97 -33.98 23.57 -9.63
N LYS A 98 -33.66 22.33 -9.22
CA LYS A 98 -34.50 21.16 -9.53
C LYS A 98 -35.93 21.34 -9.04
N ALA A 99 -36.13 21.80 -7.79
CA ALA A 99 -37.46 21.96 -7.20
C ALA A 99 -38.27 23.11 -7.84
N GLU A 100 -37.60 24.08 -8.45
CA GLU A 100 -38.22 25.16 -9.24
C GLU A 100 -38.66 24.66 -10.62
N LEU A 101 -37.76 23.99 -11.36
CA LEU A 101 -38.07 23.37 -12.67
C LEU A 101 -39.18 22.31 -12.58
N GLU A 102 -39.21 21.53 -11.50
CA GLU A 102 -40.24 20.51 -11.26
C GLU A 102 -41.62 21.14 -11.01
N ARG A 103 -41.66 22.32 -10.37
CA ARG A 103 -42.89 23.13 -10.23
C ARG A 103 -43.34 23.78 -11.53
N GLU A 104 -42.41 24.31 -12.33
CA GLU A 104 -42.72 24.92 -13.62
C GLU A 104 -43.31 23.88 -14.59
N LEU A 105 -42.75 22.66 -14.59
CA LEU A 105 -43.24 21.55 -15.39
C LEU A 105 -44.65 21.11 -14.97
N ASP A 106 -44.94 21.02 -13.66
CA ASP A 106 -46.29 20.72 -13.16
C ASP A 106 -47.29 21.85 -13.45
N ALA A 107 -46.87 23.12 -13.37
CA ALA A 107 -47.71 24.27 -13.73
C ALA A 107 -48.09 24.25 -15.22
N SER A 108 -47.11 24.09 -16.11
CA SER A 108 -47.32 23.96 -17.55
C SER A 108 -48.20 22.75 -17.90
N ARG A 109 -48.00 21.62 -17.22
CA ARG A 109 -48.83 20.41 -17.37
C ARG A 109 -50.30 20.66 -16.97
N ASN A 110 -50.53 21.42 -15.91
CA ASN A 110 -51.88 21.79 -15.47
C ASN A 110 -52.55 22.78 -16.43
N GLU A 111 -51.81 23.72 -17.00
CA GLU A 111 -52.30 24.64 -18.03
C GLU A 111 -52.74 23.87 -19.30
N ILE A 112 -51.91 22.93 -19.78
CA ILE A 112 -52.26 22.05 -20.91
C ILE A 112 -53.51 21.19 -20.60
N ALA A 113 -53.69 20.76 -19.36
CA ALA A 113 -54.88 20.02 -18.94
C ALA A 113 -56.13 20.91 -18.89
N ALA A 114 -56.01 22.17 -18.47
CA ALA A 114 -57.10 23.15 -18.49
C ALA A 114 -57.53 23.50 -19.92
N LEU A 115 -56.57 23.77 -20.82
CA LEU A 115 -56.80 24.11 -22.23
C LEU A 115 -57.49 22.98 -23.02
N ARG A 116 -57.31 21.71 -22.61
CA ARG A 116 -58.01 20.56 -23.21
C ARG A 116 -59.45 20.37 -22.73
N LYS A 117 -59.85 21.01 -21.62
CA LYS A 117 -61.15 20.77 -20.97
C LYS A 117 -62.37 21.37 -21.69
N PRO A 118 -62.34 22.57 -22.30
CA PRO A 118 -63.52 23.16 -22.96
C PRO A 118 -63.78 22.66 -24.39
N THR A 119 -62.90 21.82 -24.98
CA THR A 119 -63.07 21.31 -26.36
C THR A 119 -64.02 20.11 -26.47
N GLY A 120 -64.65 19.68 -25.38
CA GLY A 120 -65.43 18.43 -25.32
C GLY A 120 -66.92 18.53 -25.65
N GLU A 121 -67.51 19.73 -25.74
CA GLU A 121 -68.95 19.89 -25.52
C GLU A 121 -69.68 20.73 -26.60
N ALA A 122 -69.90 20.14 -27.80
CA ALA A 122 -71.01 20.50 -28.70
C ALA A 122 -71.18 19.56 -29.92
N ARG A 123 -71.73 18.34 -29.75
CA ARG A 123 -72.54 17.70 -30.83
C ARG A 123 -73.51 16.63 -30.30
N PRO A 124 -74.84 16.80 -30.44
CA PRO A 124 -75.81 15.75 -30.13
C PRO A 124 -75.82 14.67 -31.22
N ALA A 125 -76.26 13.46 -30.86
CA ALA A 125 -76.21 12.29 -31.73
C ALA A 125 -77.37 12.23 -32.75
N ALA A 126 -77.05 11.84 -33.97
CA ALA A 126 -77.96 11.28 -34.96
C ALA A 126 -77.21 10.24 -35.81
N SER A 127 -77.90 9.19 -36.24
CA SER A 127 -77.37 8.00 -36.93
C SER A 127 -78.53 7.40 -37.76
N PRO A 128 -78.33 6.51 -38.77
CA PRO A 128 -77.08 5.81 -39.15
C PRO A 128 -76.83 5.79 -40.68
N SER A 129 -76.01 4.84 -41.15
CA SER A 129 -75.82 4.40 -42.57
C SER A 129 -74.95 5.34 -43.42
N GLN A 130 -73.84 4.92 -44.05
CA GLN A 130 -73.59 3.70 -44.83
C GLN A 130 -72.09 3.31 -44.85
N ASN A 131 -71.82 2.04 -45.17
CA ASN A 131 -70.56 1.47 -45.69
C ASN A 131 -70.97 0.39 -46.72
N PRO A 132 -70.17 0.06 -47.77
CA PRO A 132 -68.76 -0.34 -47.63
C PRO A 132 -67.75 0.20 -48.67
N ASP A 133 -66.47 0.16 -48.26
CA ASP A 133 -65.22 -0.15 -48.98
C ASP A 133 -65.06 0.16 -50.49
N GLY A 134 -64.05 0.99 -50.83
CA GLY A 134 -63.80 1.49 -52.20
C GLY A 134 -62.36 1.80 -52.65
N ALA A 135 -61.31 1.45 -51.89
CA ALA A 135 -59.89 1.36 -52.30
C ALA A 135 -59.08 2.64 -52.73
N SER A 136 -57.74 2.46 -52.76
CA SER A 136 -56.70 3.18 -53.55
C SER A 136 -56.29 4.65 -53.27
N ASN A 137 -55.21 4.84 -52.50
CA ASN A 137 -53.80 5.20 -52.89
C ASN A 137 -53.52 6.23 -54.07
N PRO A 138 -52.28 6.73 -54.32
CA PRO A 138 -51.96 8.14 -54.03
C PRO A 138 -51.23 8.96 -55.14
N GLY A 139 -51.04 10.27 -54.92
CA GLY A 139 -50.13 11.18 -55.65
C GLY A 139 -50.59 12.65 -55.61
N GLN A 140 -49.83 13.70 -55.98
CA GLN A 140 -48.37 13.95 -56.10
C GLN A 140 -48.15 15.50 -56.21
N GLN A 141 -46.90 15.98 -56.26
CA GLN A 141 -46.43 17.39 -56.47
C GLN A 141 -46.86 18.02 -57.83
N PRO A 142 -46.55 19.31 -58.21
CA PRO A 142 -45.62 20.35 -57.67
C PRO A 142 -46.33 21.72 -57.31
N THR A 143 -45.90 23.01 -57.41
CA THR A 143 -44.81 23.79 -58.10
C THR A 143 -44.43 25.16 -57.44
N THR A 144 -43.11 25.42 -57.28
CA THR A 144 -42.29 26.65 -57.61
C THR A 144 -42.65 28.11 -57.23
N SER A 145 -41.57 28.91 -57.02
CA SER A 145 -41.38 30.38 -57.26
C SER A 145 -41.92 31.39 -56.22
N SER A 146 -41.25 32.50 -55.88
CA SER A 146 -39.92 33.06 -56.26
C SER A 146 -39.32 33.99 -55.17
N GLY A 147 -38.00 34.22 -55.20
CA GLY A 147 -37.28 35.24 -54.40
C GLY A 147 -37.45 36.69 -54.91
N PRO A 148 -36.80 37.70 -54.29
CA PRO A 148 -35.33 37.83 -54.19
C PRO A 148 -34.77 37.65 -52.75
N THR A 149 -33.52 37.26 -52.45
CA THR A 149 -32.20 37.42 -53.13
C THR A 149 -31.61 38.83 -52.96
N VAL A 150 -30.35 39.03 -52.55
CA VAL A 150 -29.25 38.09 -52.25
C VAL A 150 -29.26 37.69 -50.74
N GLU A 151 -28.24 37.28 -49.98
CA GLU A 151 -26.77 37.20 -50.18
C GLU A 151 -26.13 35.96 -49.51
N ILE A 152 -24.90 35.67 -49.91
CA ILE A 152 -24.06 34.47 -49.71
C ILE A 152 -23.09 34.71 -48.53
N THR A 153 -22.87 33.80 -47.57
CA THR A 153 -21.98 32.62 -47.71
C THR A 153 -22.15 31.61 -46.54
N GLN A 154 -22.51 30.34 -46.83
CA GLN A 154 -22.28 29.10 -46.04
C GLN A 154 -22.76 29.05 -44.56
N GLU A 155 -23.44 28.01 -44.06
CA GLU A 155 -24.09 26.81 -44.63
C GLU A 155 -25.21 26.36 -43.64
N PRO A 156 -26.33 25.71 -44.07
CA PRO A 156 -27.54 25.62 -43.23
C PRO A 156 -27.54 24.59 -42.08
N VAL A 157 -28.46 24.84 -41.13
CA VAL A 157 -28.87 23.95 -40.04
C VAL A 157 -29.86 22.88 -40.52
N GLU A 158 -29.78 21.65 -40.01
CA GLU A 158 -31.00 20.89 -39.68
C GLU A 158 -30.83 20.01 -38.42
N GLU A 159 -32.00 19.70 -37.85
CA GLU A 159 -32.38 18.96 -36.64
C GLU A 159 -31.52 17.79 -36.15
N GLY A 160 -31.59 17.55 -34.84
CA GLY A 160 -30.73 16.66 -34.08
C GLY A 160 -30.62 15.19 -34.50
N THR A 161 -29.38 14.70 -34.50
CA THR A 161 -28.98 13.41 -33.90
C THR A 161 -27.47 13.37 -33.63
N PRO A 162 -27.00 13.29 -32.37
CA PRO A 162 -25.59 13.07 -32.07
C PRO A 162 -25.22 11.58 -32.23
N SER A 163 -24.87 11.18 -33.46
CA SER A 163 -24.23 9.90 -33.77
C SER A 163 -22.72 10.08 -34.03
N PRO A 164 -21.87 9.05 -33.81
CA PRO A 164 -22.07 7.86 -33.00
C PRO A 164 -20.91 7.63 -32.01
N ARG A 165 -21.13 7.74 -30.69
CA ARG A 165 -20.17 7.17 -29.73
C ARG A 165 -20.21 5.64 -29.90
N PRO A 166 -19.10 4.93 -30.19
CA PRO A 166 -19.14 3.50 -30.45
C PRO A 166 -19.57 2.71 -29.21
N GLN A 167 -20.83 2.31 -29.15
CA GLN A 167 -21.32 1.33 -28.19
C GLN A 167 -21.06 -0.09 -28.73
N PRO A 168 -20.14 -0.88 -28.16
CA PRO A 168 -20.09 -2.31 -28.44
C PRO A 168 -21.35 -2.96 -27.85
N LYS A 169 -22.37 -3.17 -28.69
CA LYS A 169 -23.66 -3.73 -28.26
C LYS A 169 -23.48 -5.14 -27.68
N ARG A 170 -24.04 -5.31 -26.48
CA ARG A 170 -24.42 -6.55 -25.79
C ARG A 170 -24.60 -7.76 -26.71
N SER A 171 -23.81 -8.82 -26.49
CA SER A 171 -24.16 -10.18 -26.91
C SER A 171 -23.79 -11.19 -25.82
N LYS A 172 -24.46 -12.35 -25.80
CA LYS A 172 -24.33 -13.38 -24.75
C LYS A 172 -23.24 -14.39 -25.08
N ILE A 173 -22.49 -14.78 -24.05
CA ILE A 173 -21.96 -16.13 -23.78
C ILE A 173 -21.40 -16.91 -24.99
N ALA A 174 -20.08 -16.82 -25.17
CA ALA A 174 -19.25 -17.87 -25.74
C ALA A 174 -17.86 -17.80 -25.06
N PRO A 175 -17.13 -18.91 -24.85
CA PRO A 175 -15.92 -18.92 -24.02
C PRO A 175 -14.74 -18.24 -24.72
N ARG A 176 -14.57 -16.93 -24.49
CA ARG A 176 -13.35 -16.22 -24.87
C ARG A 176 -12.18 -16.75 -24.04
N LYS A 177 -11.31 -17.53 -24.69
CA LYS A 177 -9.98 -17.92 -24.22
C LYS A 177 -9.26 -16.68 -23.67
N ALA A 178 -9.01 -16.66 -22.36
CA ALA A 178 -8.41 -15.51 -21.69
C ALA A 178 -6.95 -15.29 -22.16
N PRO A 179 -6.44 -14.05 -22.16
CA PRO A 179 -5.01 -13.77 -22.14
C PRO A 179 -4.46 -14.17 -20.75
N GLN A 180 -4.29 -15.48 -20.54
CA GLN A 180 -3.75 -16.04 -19.31
C GLN A 180 -2.22 -16.02 -19.35
N ALA A 181 -1.61 -15.72 -18.21
CA ALA A 181 -0.17 -15.89 -17.92
C ALA A 181 0.82 -15.13 -18.83
N ALA A 182 1.17 -13.90 -18.43
CA ALA A 182 2.39 -13.19 -18.87
C ALA A 182 3.14 -12.52 -17.69
N SER A 183 3.06 -13.13 -16.50
CA SER A 183 3.82 -12.70 -15.29
C SER A 183 3.83 -13.77 -14.18
N THR A 184 2.83 -14.65 -14.12
CA THR A 184 2.75 -15.77 -13.17
C THR A 184 3.63 -16.96 -13.56
N SER A 185 4.94 -16.71 -13.74
CA SER A 185 5.95 -17.76 -13.90
C SER A 185 6.75 -17.92 -12.60
N GLU A 186 7.00 -19.18 -12.22
CA GLU A 186 7.95 -19.62 -11.19
C GLU A 186 7.75 -19.18 -9.72
N ILE A 187 6.55 -18.76 -9.28
CA ILE A 187 6.27 -18.71 -7.83
C ILE A 187 6.12 -20.13 -7.29
N THR A 188 7.22 -20.66 -6.74
CA THR A 188 7.27 -22.01 -6.19
C THR A 188 6.53 -22.07 -4.84
N SER A 189 5.70 -23.09 -4.67
CA SER A 189 4.94 -23.34 -3.44
C SER A 189 5.88 -23.67 -2.27
N TYR A 190 5.55 -23.17 -1.07
CA TYR A 190 6.32 -23.42 0.15
C TYR A 190 6.63 -24.89 0.39
N ALA A 191 5.68 -25.79 0.15
CA ALA A 191 5.88 -27.23 0.40
C ALA A 191 7.04 -27.80 -0.43
N SER A 192 7.15 -27.39 -1.70
CA SER A 192 8.26 -27.76 -2.59
C SER A 192 9.55 -27.01 -2.24
N ALA A 193 9.47 -25.70 -1.99
CA ALA A 193 10.64 -24.89 -1.68
C ALA A 193 11.30 -25.25 -0.34
N LYS A 194 10.52 -25.69 0.66
CA LYS A 194 11.02 -26.16 1.96
C LYS A 194 11.89 -27.41 1.82
N ALA A 195 11.62 -28.28 0.84
CA ALA A 195 12.46 -29.45 0.56
C ALA A 195 13.87 -29.07 0.05
N PHE A 196 14.02 -27.89 -0.56
CA PHE A 196 15.29 -27.35 -1.06
C PHE A 196 15.89 -26.29 -0.13
N ALA A 197 15.40 -26.13 1.10
CA ALA A 197 15.80 -25.05 2.00
C ALA A 197 16.90 -25.50 2.99
N THR A 198 18.16 -25.31 2.61
CA THR A 198 19.35 -25.74 3.37
C THR A 198 19.53 -25.03 4.72
N PHE A 199 19.01 -23.81 4.88
CA PHE A 199 19.06 -23.08 6.16
C PHE A 199 17.79 -22.26 6.36
N THR A 200 16.98 -22.63 7.35
CA THR A 200 15.68 -22.01 7.65
C THR A 200 15.61 -21.51 9.10
N PRO A 201 16.32 -20.44 9.49
CA PRO A 201 16.17 -19.84 10.81
C PRO A 201 14.73 -19.35 11.00
N LEU A 202 14.05 -19.84 12.04
CA LEU A 202 12.69 -19.43 12.35
C LEU A 202 12.62 -17.94 12.72
N PRO A 203 11.51 -17.24 12.36
CA PRO A 203 11.31 -15.86 12.74
C PRO A 203 11.25 -15.70 14.27
N LYS A 204 12.13 -14.85 14.81
CA LYS A 204 12.21 -14.62 16.25
C LYS A 204 11.00 -13.77 16.67
N TYR A 205 9.98 -14.44 17.21
CA TYR A 205 8.81 -13.79 17.80
C TYR A 205 9.30 -12.75 18.86
N PRO A 206 9.07 -11.45 18.64
CA PRO A 206 9.66 -10.38 19.45
C PRO A 206 9.01 -10.26 20.83
N ALA A 207 9.76 -9.74 21.80
CA ALA A 207 9.45 -9.98 23.22
C ALA A 207 8.28 -9.16 23.78
N ARG A 208 8.03 -7.96 23.24
CA ARG A 208 6.99 -7.04 23.71
C ARG A 208 5.60 -7.46 23.21
N GLU A 209 5.58 -8.02 22.02
CA GLU A 209 4.42 -8.55 21.31
C GLU A 209 3.98 -9.87 21.97
N ARG A 210 4.92 -10.63 22.56
CA ARG A 210 4.62 -11.86 23.31
C ARG A 210 3.84 -11.57 24.60
N SER A 211 4.16 -10.46 25.26
CA SER A 211 3.37 -9.95 26.40
C SER A 211 2.06 -9.27 25.99
N GLY A 212 1.88 -8.93 24.70
CA GLY A 212 0.66 -8.33 24.15
C GLY A 212 -0.28 -9.32 23.46
N SER A 213 0.03 -10.63 23.48
CA SER A 213 -0.75 -11.69 22.83
C SER A 213 -1.02 -11.50 21.34
N VAL A 214 -0.15 -10.76 20.62
CA VAL A 214 -0.37 -10.37 19.22
C VAL A 214 -0.14 -11.56 18.30
N THR A 215 -1.21 -12.24 17.88
CA THR A 215 -1.17 -13.32 16.89
C THR A 215 -1.48 -12.81 15.49
N GLY A 216 -1.11 -13.59 14.47
CA GLY A 216 -1.49 -13.29 13.09
C GLY A 216 -0.94 -14.26 12.06
N ILE A 217 -1.52 -14.23 10.86
CA ILE A 217 -1.16 -15.08 9.72
C ILE A 217 -0.85 -14.17 8.54
N GLY A 218 0.32 -14.36 7.93
CA GLY A 218 0.79 -13.60 6.78
C GLY A 218 1.39 -14.50 5.71
N VAL A 219 1.82 -13.90 4.60
CA VAL A 219 2.54 -14.58 3.52
C VAL A 219 3.68 -13.69 3.04
N CYS A 220 4.89 -14.25 3.02
CA CYS A 220 6.08 -13.60 2.48
C CYS A 220 6.41 -14.16 1.09
N ILE A 221 6.67 -13.27 0.12
CA ILE A 221 7.34 -13.61 -1.13
C ILE A 221 8.83 -13.38 -0.96
N VAL A 222 9.62 -14.39 -1.34
CA VAL A 222 11.07 -14.41 -1.24
C VAL A 222 11.67 -14.65 -2.61
N SER A 223 12.56 -13.74 -3.05
CA SER A 223 13.37 -13.90 -4.26
C SER A 223 14.73 -14.50 -3.89
N VAL A 224 15.18 -15.47 -4.67
CA VAL A 224 16.41 -16.23 -4.44
C VAL A 224 17.33 -16.07 -5.64
N ASP A 225 18.62 -15.82 -5.39
CA ASP A 225 19.65 -15.87 -6.43
C ASP A 225 19.89 -17.34 -6.84
N PRO A 226 19.58 -17.75 -8.09
CA PRO A 226 19.73 -19.13 -8.52
C PRO A 226 21.19 -19.58 -8.58
N ALA A 227 22.17 -18.66 -8.65
CA ALA A 227 23.59 -19.04 -8.74
C ALA A 227 24.18 -19.50 -7.39
N ASN A 228 23.61 -19.09 -6.26
CA ASN A 228 24.16 -19.38 -4.93
C ASN A 228 23.11 -19.67 -3.83
N GLY A 229 21.82 -19.68 -4.15
CA GLY A 229 20.74 -20.03 -3.22
C GLY A 229 20.50 -19.00 -2.10
N ARG A 230 21.09 -17.80 -2.19
CA ARG A 230 20.90 -16.74 -1.20
C ARG A 230 19.65 -15.94 -1.51
N VAL A 231 18.88 -15.63 -0.48
CA VAL A 231 17.76 -14.69 -0.58
C VAL A 231 18.29 -13.29 -0.90
N THR A 232 17.79 -12.69 -1.97
CA THR A 232 18.15 -11.34 -2.44
C THR A 232 17.11 -10.30 -2.04
N ALA A 233 15.84 -10.69 -1.98
CA ALA A 233 14.74 -9.86 -1.51
C ALA A 233 13.70 -10.70 -0.76
N ALA A 234 13.06 -10.12 0.26
CA ALA A 234 11.90 -10.68 0.92
C ALA A 234 10.91 -9.56 1.21
N SER A 235 9.63 -9.79 0.93
CA SER A 235 8.54 -8.83 1.13
C SER A 235 7.27 -9.54 1.56
N MET A 236 6.38 -8.86 2.29
CA MET A 236 5.07 -9.41 2.64
C MET A 236 4.11 -9.22 1.45
N GLU A 237 3.55 -10.32 0.95
CA GLU A 237 2.42 -10.32 0.02
C GLU A 237 1.10 -10.11 0.79
N GLN A 238 1.01 -10.74 1.97
CA GLN A 238 -0.08 -10.58 2.92
C GLN A 238 0.53 -10.27 4.29
N SER A 239 0.19 -9.10 4.85
CA SER A 239 0.62 -8.70 6.20
C SER A 239 0.08 -9.66 7.25
N THR A 240 0.84 -9.84 8.32
CA THR A 240 0.48 -10.57 9.54
C THR A 240 -0.62 -9.84 10.34
N GLY A 241 -0.85 -8.55 10.09
CA GLY A 241 -1.73 -7.67 10.86
C GLY A 241 -1.00 -6.74 11.83
N ASP A 242 0.27 -7.03 12.14
CA ASP A 242 1.16 -6.13 12.89
C ASP A 242 2.48 -5.89 12.14
N SER A 243 2.92 -4.63 12.13
CA SER A 243 4.13 -4.20 11.42
C SER A 243 5.44 -4.65 12.06
N THR A 244 5.43 -5.07 13.32
CA THR A 244 6.63 -5.58 14.04
C THR A 244 6.81 -7.07 13.78
N LEU A 245 5.72 -7.84 13.74
CA LEU A 245 5.70 -9.22 13.25
C LEU A 245 6.14 -9.30 11.78
N ASP A 246 5.61 -8.44 10.90
CA ASP A 246 6.03 -8.37 9.48
C ASP A 246 7.54 -8.08 9.34
N LYS A 247 8.06 -7.12 10.12
CA LYS A 247 9.51 -6.83 10.15
C LYS A 247 10.31 -8.02 10.66
N SER A 248 9.83 -8.77 11.66
CA SER A 248 10.52 -9.98 12.14
C SER A 248 10.50 -11.10 11.09
N ALA A 249 9.38 -11.29 10.41
CA ALA A 249 9.21 -12.24 9.30
C ALA A 249 10.23 -11.97 8.18
N VAL A 250 10.22 -10.75 7.63
CA VAL A 250 11.15 -10.34 6.55
C VAL A 250 12.62 -10.47 6.98
N ASN A 251 12.98 -10.02 8.18
CA ASN A 251 14.35 -10.14 8.72
C ASN A 251 14.80 -11.59 9.01
N ALA A 252 13.87 -12.54 9.09
CA ALA A 252 14.17 -13.96 9.17
C ALA A 252 14.33 -14.57 7.78
N PHE A 253 13.37 -14.32 6.87
CA PHE A 253 13.40 -14.86 5.52
C PHE A 253 14.60 -14.36 4.69
N GLN A 254 15.08 -13.13 4.88
CA GLN A 254 16.35 -12.66 4.29
C GLN A 254 17.58 -13.52 4.66
N LYS A 255 17.53 -14.22 5.81
CA LYS A 255 18.61 -15.09 6.29
C LYS A 255 18.51 -16.51 5.76
N TRP A 256 17.39 -16.90 5.14
CA TRP A 256 17.20 -18.25 4.61
C TRP A 256 18.16 -18.54 3.46
N ARG A 257 18.50 -19.82 3.29
CA ARG A 257 19.27 -20.32 2.14
C ARG A 257 18.56 -21.54 1.55
N PHE A 258 18.60 -21.59 0.23
CA PHE A 258 18.08 -22.69 -0.57
C PHE A 258 19.22 -23.33 -1.38
N GLU A 259 18.97 -24.47 -1.99
CA GLU A 259 19.89 -25.08 -2.96
C GLU A 259 19.99 -24.21 -4.24
N PRO A 260 21.20 -23.94 -4.76
CA PRO A 260 21.40 -23.28 -6.04
C PRO A 260 20.64 -23.98 -7.18
N GLY A 261 20.08 -23.21 -8.11
CA GLY A 261 19.35 -23.70 -9.27
C GLY A 261 18.01 -24.40 -9.00
N LYS A 262 17.52 -24.49 -7.76
CA LYS A 262 16.24 -25.15 -7.44
C LYS A 262 15.03 -24.22 -7.39
N VAL A 263 15.22 -22.99 -6.93
CA VAL A 263 14.13 -22.00 -6.74
C VAL A 263 14.61 -20.60 -7.12
N SER A 264 13.76 -19.87 -7.84
CA SER A 264 13.96 -18.45 -8.21
C SER A 264 13.09 -17.52 -7.35
N LYS A 265 11.83 -17.91 -7.12
CA LYS A 265 10.86 -17.18 -6.31
C LYS A 265 9.99 -18.14 -5.48
N VAL A 266 9.82 -17.84 -4.20
CA VAL A 266 9.12 -18.70 -3.23
C VAL A 266 8.02 -17.92 -2.52
N ARG A 267 6.85 -18.53 -2.34
CA ARG A 267 5.75 -18.00 -1.50
C ARG A 267 5.69 -18.79 -0.20
N ILE A 268 5.98 -18.13 0.93
CA ILE A 268 6.08 -18.74 2.26
C ILE A 268 4.93 -18.23 3.16
N PRO A 269 3.97 -19.09 3.56
CA PRO A 269 3.02 -18.74 4.61
C PRO A 269 3.72 -18.70 5.98
N ILE A 270 3.30 -17.77 6.83
CA ILE A 270 3.82 -17.61 8.19
C ILE A 270 2.65 -17.43 9.16
N GLU A 271 2.74 -18.10 10.30
CA GLU A 271 1.80 -17.98 11.41
C GLU A 271 2.59 -17.64 12.68
N PHE A 272 2.14 -16.59 13.38
CA PHE A 272 2.60 -16.24 14.72
C PHE A 272 1.53 -16.65 15.72
N SER A 273 1.50 -17.92 16.08
CA SER A 273 0.72 -18.41 17.22
C SER A 273 1.45 -18.09 18.53
N MET A 274 0.70 -17.91 19.62
CA MET A 274 1.30 -17.92 20.94
C MET A 274 1.76 -19.35 21.29
N PRO A 275 2.91 -19.54 21.96
CA PRO A 275 3.19 -20.80 22.61
C PRO A 275 2.14 -21.00 23.71
N SER A 276 1.20 -21.93 23.49
CA SER A 276 0.29 -22.35 24.54
C SER A 276 1.11 -22.82 25.74
N ALA A 277 0.77 -22.35 26.94
CA ALA A 277 1.42 -22.80 28.15
C ALA A 277 1.03 -24.27 28.39
N SER A 278 1.92 -25.19 28.01
CA SER A 278 1.78 -26.59 28.39
C SER A 278 1.87 -26.67 29.90
N HIS A 279 0.76 -27.04 30.51
CA HIS A 279 0.55 -27.09 31.96
C HIS A 279 0.82 -28.51 32.51
#